data_AF-A0A7V4YS14-F1
#
_entry.id   AF-A0A7V4YS14-F1
#
_cell.length_a   1.000
_cell.length_b   1.000
_cell.length_c   1.000
_cell.angle_alpha   90.00
_cell.angle_beta   90.00
_cell.angle_gamma   90.00
#
_symmetry.space_group_name_H-M   'P 1'
#
loop_
_entity.id
_entity.type
_entity.pdbx_description
1 polymer ?
#
loop_
_entity_poly.entity_id
_entity_poly.type
_entity_poly.pdbx_seq_one_letter_code
_entity_poly.pdbx_strand_id
1 'polypeptide(L)'
;METSLKTQMTPAEYLEQRVQGQIAWYDKKSARNKRWFYVMQSLTIISSALIPLFVGYSEKFEMLKYIGGALGAAVAILGGILALKKYRENWRIYRASAESLQREKLFFLNRVEPYDSTDDDKNFKLFVRRIEEVMSSENALWASVRAVRTEENDKQ
;
A
#
# COMPACT_ATOMS: atom_id res chain seq x y z
N MET A 1 38.92 2.85 -26.34
CA MET A 1 37.58 2.33 -26.70
C MET A 1 36.63 2.89 -25.65
N GLU A 2 36.00 4.01 -25.97
CA GLU A 2 35.23 4.82 -25.03
C GLU A 2 33.94 4.08 -24.65
N THR A 3 33.90 3.53 -23.45
CA THR A 3 32.65 3.13 -22.81
C THR A 3 31.96 4.40 -22.31
N SER A 4 31.40 5.16 -23.23
CA SER A 4 30.45 6.23 -22.93
C SER A 4 29.27 5.60 -22.17
N LEU A 5 29.21 5.85 -20.87
CA LEU A 5 28.04 5.55 -20.04
C LEU A 5 26.83 6.27 -20.67
N LYS A 6 25.90 5.51 -21.28
CA LYS A 6 24.53 5.98 -21.52
C LYS A 6 23.83 6.14 -20.16
N THR A 7 24.17 7.18 -19.40
CA THR A 7 23.61 7.42 -18.06
C THR A 7 22.18 8.00 -18.13
N GLN A 8 21.69 8.37 -19.31
CA GLN A 8 20.36 8.96 -19.47
C GLN A 8 19.46 8.05 -20.29
N MET A 9 18.38 7.57 -19.65
CA MET A 9 17.29 6.88 -20.32
C MET A 9 16.56 7.87 -21.22
N THR A 10 16.17 7.42 -22.41
CA THR A 10 15.26 8.20 -23.24
C THR A 10 13.89 8.34 -22.56
N PRO A 11 13.08 9.36 -22.93
CA PRO A 11 11.73 9.51 -22.37
C PRO A 11 10.86 8.26 -22.53
N ALA A 12 10.96 7.57 -23.66
CA ALA A 12 10.22 6.34 -23.93
C ALA A 12 10.68 5.19 -23.00
N GLU A 13 11.99 4.97 -22.87
CA GLU A 13 12.55 3.95 -21.98
C GLU A 13 12.17 4.21 -20.52
N TYR A 14 12.21 5.47 -20.07
CA TYR A 14 11.82 5.83 -18.70
C TYR A 14 10.31 5.60 -18.45
N LEU A 15 9.45 6.00 -19.40
CA LEU A 15 8.01 5.76 -19.31
C LEU A 15 7.67 4.27 -19.21
N GLU A 16 8.31 3.44 -20.02
CA GLU A 16 8.02 2.01 -20.06
C GLU A 16 8.63 1.26 -18.87
N GLN A 17 9.95 1.40 -18.67
CA GLN A 17 10.66 0.58 -17.68
C GLN A 17 10.44 1.06 -16.25
N ARG A 18 10.40 2.39 -16.04
CA ARG A 18 10.26 2.98 -14.71
C ARG A 18 8.79 3.23 -14.38
N VAL A 19 8.11 4.08 -15.14
CA VAL A 19 6.78 4.59 -14.75
C VAL A 19 5.73 3.49 -14.81
N GLN A 20 5.61 2.79 -15.95
CA GLN A 20 4.61 1.73 -16.12
C GLN A 20 4.84 0.56 -15.15
N GLY A 21 6.11 0.16 -14.96
CA GLY A 21 6.48 -0.86 -13.98
C GLY A 21 6.06 -0.50 -12.56
N GLN A 22 6.24 0.77 -12.17
CA GLN A 22 5.85 1.25 -10.84
C GLN A 22 4.34 1.32 -10.67
N ILE A 23 3.60 1.84 -11.65
CA ILE A 23 2.13 1.84 -11.62
C ILE A 23 1.60 0.41 -11.42
N ALA A 24 2.10 -0.54 -12.20
CA ALA A 24 1.69 -1.95 -12.10
C ALA A 24 2.02 -2.55 -10.71
N TRP A 25 3.18 -2.20 -10.15
CA TRP A 25 3.56 -2.64 -8.81
C TRP A 25 2.62 -2.09 -7.74
N TYR A 26 2.33 -0.78 -7.77
CA TYR A 26 1.42 -0.13 -6.82
C TYR A 26 0.01 -0.71 -6.91
N ASP A 27 -0.52 -0.91 -8.12
CA ASP A 27 -1.84 -1.49 -8.31
C ASP A 27 -1.93 -2.92 -7.77
N LYS A 28 -0.94 -3.77 -8.09
CA LYS A 28 -0.88 -5.14 -7.56
C LYS A 28 -0.79 -5.14 -6.03
N LYS A 29 0.01 -4.23 -5.46
CA LYS A 29 0.19 -4.13 -4.01
C LYS A 29 -1.07 -3.60 -3.32
N SER A 30 -1.75 -2.62 -3.91
CA SER A 30 -3.03 -2.11 -3.44
C SER A 30 -4.10 -3.22 -3.42
N ALA A 31 -4.25 -3.95 -4.53
CA ALA A 31 -5.21 -5.04 -4.63
C ALA A 31 -4.95 -6.15 -3.59
N ARG A 32 -3.68 -6.50 -3.36
CA ARG A 32 -3.29 -7.46 -2.31
C ARG A 32 -3.68 -6.96 -0.91
N ASN A 33 -3.35 -5.72 -0.57
CA ASN A 33 -3.69 -5.15 0.74
C ASN A 33 -5.21 -5.07 0.96
N LYS A 34 -5.97 -4.67 -0.08
CA LYS A 34 -7.43 -4.70 -0.08
C LYS A 34 -7.96 -6.09 0.27
N ARG A 35 -7.51 -7.11 -0.46
CA ARG A 35 -7.97 -8.49 -0.26
C ARG A 35 -7.67 -8.99 1.15
N TRP A 36 -6.45 -8.79 1.64
CA TRP A 36 -6.08 -9.20 3.00
C TRP A 36 -6.89 -8.49 4.06
N PHE A 37 -7.15 -7.18 3.90
CA PHE A 37 -8.02 -6.45 4.81
C PHE A 37 -9.41 -7.08 4.88
N TYR A 38 -10.08 -7.28 3.74
CA TYR A 38 -11.43 -7.84 3.72
C TYR A 38 -11.48 -9.27 4.25
N VAL A 39 -10.51 -10.12 3.92
CA VAL A 39 -10.45 -11.50 4.43
C VAL A 39 -10.32 -11.50 5.95
N MET A 40 -9.33 -10.78 6.49
CA MET A 40 -9.08 -10.75 7.94
C MET A 40 -10.27 -10.13 8.69
N GLN A 41 -10.79 -9.01 8.18
CA GLN A 41 -11.94 -8.34 8.80
C GLN A 41 -13.20 -9.21 8.77
N SER A 42 -13.43 -9.97 7.69
CA SER A 42 -14.57 -10.89 7.60
C SER A 42 -14.43 -12.04 8.59
N LEU A 43 -13.24 -12.63 8.70
CA LEU A 43 -12.98 -13.68 9.70
C LEU A 43 -13.21 -13.17 11.13
N THR A 44 -12.76 -11.95 11.44
CA THR A 44 -13.02 -11.31 12.73
C THR A 44 -14.52 -11.15 12.98
N ILE A 45 -15.28 -10.61 12.03
CA ILE A 45 -16.73 -10.39 12.18
C ILE A 45 -17.47 -11.71 12.36
N ILE A 46 -17.19 -12.72 11.52
CA ILE A 46 -17.83 -14.03 11.60
C ILE A 46 -17.53 -14.68 12.97
N SER A 47 -16.26 -14.64 13.40
CA SER A 47 -15.86 -15.22 14.69
C SER A 47 -16.56 -14.51 15.85
N SER A 48 -16.57 -13.18 15.86
CA SER A 48 -17.27 -12.38 16.87
C SER A 48 -18.77 -12.63 16.92
N ALA A 49 -19.42 -12.84 15.77
CA ALA A 49 -20.85 -13.12 15.69
C ALA A 49 -21.21 -14.54 16.18
N LEU A 50 -20.29 -15.51 16.04
CA LEU A 50 -20.50 -16.89 16.49
C LEU A 50 -20.28 -17.08 18.00
N ILE A 51 -19.47 -16.23 18.66
CA ILE A 51 -19.19 -16.35 20.10
C ILE A 51 -20.48 -16.37 20.94
N PRO A 52 -21.43 -15.41 20.82
CA PRO A 52 -22.66 -15.43 21.61
C PRO A 52 -23.52 -16.67 21.37
N LEU A 53 -23.56 -17.18 20.13
CA LEU A 53 -24.30 -18.40 19.81
C LEU A 53 -23.71 -19.60 20.56
N PHE A 54 -22.39 -19.77 20.53
CA PHE A 54 -21.75 -20.90 21.19
C PHE A 54 -21.80 -20.79 22.72
N VAL A 55 -21.65 -19.58 23.27
CA VAL A 55 -21.81 -19.33 24.70
C VAL A 55 -23.24 -19.63 25.14
N GLY A 56 -24.25 -19.21 24.38
CA GLY A 56 -25.66 -19.41 24.71
C GLY A 56 -26.11 -20.88 24.73
N TYR A 57 -25.51 -21.76 23.93
CA TYR A 57 -25.80 -23.20 23.92
C TYR A 57 -24.83 -24.04 24.77
N SER A 58 -23.89 -23.41 25.46
CA SER A 58 -22.79 -24.08 26.14
C SER A 58 -23.19 -24.91 27.37
N GLU A 59 -24.38 -24.70 27.92
CA GLU A 59 -24.93 -25.51 29.02
C GLU A 59 -25.31 -26.92 28.55
N LYS A 60 -25.73 -27.08 27.29
CA LYS A 60 -26.09 -28.38 26.71
C LYS A 60 -24.89 -29.13 26.17
N PHE A 61 -23.87 -28.40 25.70
CA PHE A 61 -22.68 -28.98 25.09
C PHE A 61 -21.43 -28.27 25.58
N GLU A 62 -20.72 -28.90 26.52
CA GLU A 62 -19.53 -28.32 27.16
C GLU A 62 -18.40 -28.01 26.16
N MET A 63 -18.30 -28.77 25.07
CA MET A 63 -17.37 -28.53 23.96
C MET A 63 -17.49 -27.12 23.36
N LEU A 64 -18.69 -26.54 23.36
CA LEU A 64 -18.93 -25.20 22.81
C LEU A 64 -18.24 -24.09 23.62
N LYS A 65 -17.95 -24.31 24.91
CA LYS A 65 -17.17 -23.36 25.74
C LYS A 65 -15.76 -23.18 25.19
N TYR A 66 -15.09 -24.29 24.87
CA TYR A 66 -13.74 -24.27 24.31
C TYR A 66 -13.71 -23.64 22.91
N ILE A 67 -14.73 -23.92 22.09
CA ILE A 67 -14.84 -23.31 20.75
C ILE A 67 -15.08 -21.80 20.87
N GLY A 68 -15.96 -21.35 21.77
CA GLY A 68 -16.17 -19.93 22.05
C GLY A 68 -14.89 -19.22 22.50
N GLY A 69 -14.12 -19.83 23.40
CA GLY A 69 -12.82 -19.32 23.83
C GLY A 69 -11.80 -19.24 22.68
N ALA A 70 -11.74 -20.27 21.82
CA ALA A 70 -10.87 -20.29 20.65
C ALA A 70 -11.24 -19.20 19.63
N LEU A 71 -12.53 -18.95 19.40
CA LEU A 71 -13.00 -17.83 18.56
C LEU A 71 -12.61 -16.48 19.15
N GLY A 72 -12.74 -16.30 20.47
CA GLY A 72 -12.31 -15.09 21.16
C GLY A 72 -10.81 -14.82 20.98
N ALA A 73 -9.98 -15.85 21.14
CA ALA A 73 -8.54 -15.76 20.88
C ALA A 73 -8.24 -15.42 19.40
N ALA A 74 -8.96 -16.04 18.46
CA ALA A 74 -8.82 -15.75 17.04
C ALA A 74 -9.18 -14.28 16.71
N VAL A 75 -10.26 -13.74 17.28
CA VAL A 75 -10.65 -12.33 17.13
C VAL A 75 -9.54 -11.40 17.62
N ALA A 76 -8.96 -11.67 18.80
CA ALA A 76 -7.87 -10.86 19.35
C ALA A 76 -6.62 -10.88 18.44
N ILE A 77 -6.22 -12.06 17.97
CA ILE A 77 -5.06 -12.24 17.07
C ILE A 77 -5.30 -11.51 15.74
N LEU A 78 -6.45 -11.72 15.11
CA LEU A 78 -6.80 -11.08 13.84
C LEU A 78 -6.88 -9.56 13.97
N GLY A 79 -7.48 -9.07 15.06
CA GLY A 79 -7.52 -7.64 15.39
C GLY A 79 -6.12 -7.04 15.56
N GLY A 80 -5.23 -7.74 16.28
CA GLY A 80 -3.83 -7.35 16.43
C GLY A 80 -3.09 -7.29 15.09
N ILE A 81 -3.26 -8.29 14.23
CA ILE A 81 -2.67 -8.31 12.89
C ILE A 81 -3.18 -7.14 12.04
N LEU A 82 -4.49 -6.87 12.06
CA LEU A 82 -5.11 -5.76 11.34
C LEU A 82 -4.54 -4.41 11.80
N ALA A 83 -4.37 -4.21 13.11
CA ALA A 83 -3.78 -3.01 13.68
C ALA A 83 -2.30 -2.84 13.30
N LEU A 84 -1.51 -3.92 13.34
CA LEU A 84 -0.07 -3.89 13.06
C LEU A 84 0.26 -3.68 11.58
N LYS A 85 -0.53 -4.28 10.69
CA LYS A 85 -0.26 -4.26 9.24
C LYS A 85 -0.90 -3.08 8.54
N LYS A 86 -1.90 -2.43 9.15
CA LYS A 86 -2.60 -1.26 8.58
C LYS A 86 -3.01 -1.44 7.12
N TYR A 87 -3.50 -2.63 6.76
CA TYR A 87 -3.84 -2.98 5.37
C TYR A 87 -4.78 -1.96 4.70
N ARG A 88 -5.71 -1.37 5.48
CA ARG A 88 -6.65 -0.33 5.03
C ARG A 88 -6.00 1.04 4.79
N GLU A 89 -4.86 1.33 5.39
CA GLU A 89 -4.12 2.55 5.08
C GLU A 89 -3.28 2.32 3.82
N ASN A 90 -2.55 1.20 3.81
CA ASN A 90 -1.62 0.84 2.76
C ASN A 90 -2.28 0.75 1.38
N TRP A 91 -3.41 0.05 1.22
CA TRP A 91 -4.08 -0.03 -0.09
C TRP A 91 -4.51 1.35 -0.63
N ARG A 92 -4.87 2.30 0.24
CA ARG A 92 -5.30 3.65 -0.13
C ARG A 92 -4.11 4.47 -0.58
N ILE A 93 -3.00 4.42 0.17
CA ILE A 93 -1.74 5.08 -0.20
C ILE A 93 -1.26 4.54 -1.55
N TYR A 94 -1.15 3.23 -1.71
CA TYR A 94 -0.68 2.64 -2.98
C TYR A 94 -1.59 3.00 -4.16
N ARG A 95 -2.91 3.03 -3.96
CA ARG A 95 -3.83 3.42 -5.03
C ARG A 95 -3.69 4.89 -5.40
N ALA A 96 -3.58 5.77 -4.40
CA ALA A 96 -3.35 7.19 -4.63
C ALA A 96 -2.01 7.44 -5.36
N SER A 97 -0.94 6.73 -4.99
CA SER A 97 0.35 6.81 -5.68
C SER A 97 0.26 6.34 -7.14
N ALA A 98 -0.40 5.20 -7.40
CA ALA A 98 -0.62 4.72 -8.77
C ALA A 98 -1.39 5.74 -9.61
N GLU A 99 -2.44 6.33 -9.05
CA GLU A 99 -3.24 7.36 -9.73
C GLU A 99 -2.44 8.65 -9.96
N SER A 100 -1.60 9.07 -9.01
CA SER A 100 -0.71 10.22 -9.19
C SER A 100 0.30 9.99 -10.31
N LEU A 101 0.93 8.82 -10.36
CA LEU A 101 1.86 8.46 -11.45
C LEU A 101 1.14 8.41 -12.81
N GLN A 102 -0.06 7.83 -12.85
CA GLN A 102 -0.87 7.78 -14.07
C GLN A 102 -1.27 9.18 -14.54
N ARG A 103 -1.66 10.08 -13.62
CA ARG A 103 -1.96 11.47 -13.95
C ARG A 103 -0.75 12.19 -14.54
N GLU A 104 0.41 12.09 -13.90
CA GLU A 104 1.62 12.76 -14.39
C GLU A 104 2.05 12.23 -15.77
N LYS A 105 1.95 10.91 -15.97
CA LYS A 105 2.16 10.28 -17.28
C LYS A 105 1.25 10.88 -18.35
N LEU A 106 -0.04 11.01 -18.06
CA LEU A 106 -1.00 11.58 -19.01
C LEU A 106 -0.72 13.06 -19.28
N PHE A 107 -0.32 13.83 -18.26
CA PHE A 107 0.00 15.25 -18.43
C PHE A 107 1.23 15.42 -19.32
N PHE A 108 2.29 14.64 -19.09
CA PHE A 108 3.50 14.68 -19.89
C PHE A 108 3.24 14.28 -21.34
N LEU A 109 2.52 13.17 -21.57
CA LEU A 109 2.22 12.68 -22.92
C LEU A 109 1.34 13.63 -23.74
N ASN A 110 0.45 14.37 -23.09
CA ASN A 110 -0.46 15.31 -23.75
C ASN A 110 0.04 16.76 -23.72
N ARG A 111 1.28 17.01 -23.26
CA ARG A 111 1.86 18.37 -23.13
C ARG A 111 0.95 19.35 -22.37
N VAL A 112 0.29 18.85 -21.32
CA VAL A 112 -0.54 19.67 -20.42
C VAL A 112 0.39 20.35 -19.42
N GLU A 113 0.05 21.57 -18.99
CA GLU A 113 0.78 22.29 -17.94
C GLU A 113 1.10 21.36 -16.75
N PRO A 114 2.37 21.27 -16.31
CA PRO A 114 3.51 22.14 -16.64
C PRO A 114 4.43 21.63 -17.78
N TYR A 115 3.97 20.69 -18.61
CA TYR A 115 4.74 20.05 -19.69
C TYR A 115 4.48 20.67 -21.07
N ASP A 116 4.06 21.93 -21.10
CA ASP A 116 3.67 22.69 -22.28
C ASP A 116 4.82 23.54 -22.86
N SER A 117 6.04 23.44 -22.31
CA SER A 117 7.20 24.15 -22.83
C SER A 117 7.60 23.65 -24.22
N THR A 118 8.17 24.54 -25.04
CA THR A 118 8.78 24.18 -26.34
C THR A 118 10.09 23.40 -26.18
N ASP A 119 10.67 23.36 -24.97
CA ASP A 119 11.88 22.61 -24.64
C ASP A 119 11.51 21.22 -24.08
N ASP A 120 11.59 20.21 -24.92
CA ASP A 120 11.26 18.82 -24.58
C ASP A 120 12.19 18.24 -23.49
N ASP A 121 13.46 18.66 -23.41
CA ASP A 121 14.40 18.19 -22.38
C ASP A 121 14.03 18.77 -21.01
N LYS A 122 13.62 20.04 -20.97
CA LYS A 122 13.09 20.67 -19.75
C LYS A 122 11.82 19.97 -19.27
N ASN A 123 10.88 19.68 -20.17
CA ASN A 123 9.65 18.94 -19.83
C ASN A 123 9.97 17.56 -19.27
N PHE A 124 10.91 16.84 -19.90
CA PHE A 124 11.30 15.51 -19.45
C PHE A 124 11.98 15.51 -18.09
N LYS A 125 12.91 16.44 -17.83
CA LYS A 125 13.56 16.59 -16.52
C LYS A 125 12.55 16.90 -15.41
N LEU A 126 11.58 17.77 -15.69
CA LEU A 126 10.48 18.07 -14.76
C LEU A 126 9.62 16.83 -14.51
N PHE A 127 9.36 16.04 -15.54
CA PHE A 127 8.60 14.80 -15.46
C PHE A 127 9.29 13.77 -14.56
N VAL A 128 10.56 13.48 -14.84
CA VAL A 128 11.37 12.57 -14.02
C VAL A 128 11.38 13.03 -12.56
N ARG A 129 11.59 14.33 -12.31
CA ARG A 129 11.58 14.86 -10.93
C ARG A 129 10.26 14.58 -10.22
N ARG A 130 9.12 14.92 -10.83
CA ARG A 130 7.80 14.73 -10.21
C ARG A 130 7.46 13.26 -9.98
N ILE A 131 7.82 12.40 -10.93
CA ILE A 131 7.64 10.95 -10.81
C ILE A 131 8.44 10.39 -9.62
N GLU A 132 9.71 10.79 -9.47
CA GLU A 132 10.55 10.37 -8.34
C GLU A 132 10.11 11.03 -7.00
N GLU A 133 9.54 12.24 -7.04
CA GLU A 133 8.91 12.87 -5.87
C GLU A 133 7.70 12.06 -5.36
N VAL A 134 6.81 11.63 -6.27
CA VAL A 134 5.67 10.78 -5.90
C VAL A 134 6.16 9.48 -5.25
N MET A 135 7.19 8.84 -5.82
CA MET A 135 7.75 7.61 -5.26
C MET A 135 8.50 7.82 -3.93
N SER A 136 9.20 8.94 -3.77
CA SER A 136 9.96 9.23 -2.54
C SER A 136 9.08 9.73 -1.39
N SER A 137 7.99 10.46 -1.67
CA SER A 137 7.00 10.86 -0.67
C SER A 137 6.36 9.66 0.03
N GLU A 138 6.23 8.54 -0.70
CA GLU A 138 5.80 7.28 -0.13
C GLU A 138 6.82 6.78 0.90
N ASN A 139 8.10 6.72 0.52
CA ASN A 139 9.19 6.31 1.40
C ASN A 139 9.30 7.18 2.66
N ALA A 140 9.03 8.48 2.57
CA ALA A 140 9.00 9.39 3.72
C ALA A 140 7.85 9.07 4.68
N LEU A 141 6.66 8.75 4.15
CA LEU A 141 5.52 8.26 4.94
C LEU A 141 5.86 6.93 5.65
N TRP A 142 6.60 6.04 4.99
CA TRP A 142 7.11 4.80 5.61
C TRP A 142 8.25 5.04 6.59
N ALA A 143 9.05 6.09 6.42
CA ALA A 143 10.14 6.46 7.31
C ALA A 143 9.60 7.05 8.63
N SER A 144 8.60 7.92 8.57
CA SER A 144 7.94 8.47 9.77
C SER A 144 7.17 7.40 10.54
N VAL A 145 6.47 6.48 9.85
CA VAL A 145 5.83 5.31 10.47
C VAL A 145 6.85 4.38 11.14
N ARG A 146 8.09 4.31 10.64
CA ARG A 146 9.18 3.56 11.28
C ARG A 146 9.78 4.30 12.47
N ALA A 147 9.99 5.61 12.38
CA ALA A 147 10.54 6.44 13.46
C ALA A 147 9.63 6.43 14.70
N VAL A 148 8.31 6.57 14.52
CA VAL A 148 7.33 6.45 15.63
C VAL A 148 7.41 5.07 16.32
N ARG A 149 7.71 4.01 15.56
CA ARG A 149 7.85 2.65 16.08
C ARG A 149 9.12 2.44 16.91
N THR A 150 10.18 3.21 16.64
CA THR A 150 11.43 3.17 17.40
C THR A 150 11.28 3.93 18.72
N GLU A 151 10.57 5.07 18.71
CA GLU A 151 10.34 5.88 19.91
C GLU A 151 9.38 5.24 20.94
N GLU A 152 8.45 4.37 20.51
CA GLU A 152 7.60 3.59 21.43
C GLU A 152 8.35 2.42 22.08
N ASN A 153 9.35 1.84 21.41
CA ASN A 153 10.15 0.74 21.95
C ASN A 153 11.24 1.22 22.92
N ASP A 154 11.69 2.48 22.84
CA ASP A 154 12.65 3.08 23.77
C ASP A 154 12.01 3.64 25.07
N LYS A 155 10.67 3.59 25.18
CA LYS A 155 9.90 4.07 26.34
C LYS A 155 9.30 2.94 27.20
N GLN A 156 9.67 1.68 26.94
CA GLN A 156 9.37 0.51 27.78
C GLN A 156 10.64 0.00 28.45
#